data_AF-A0A4Z0RAK0-F1
#
_entry.id   AF-A0A4Z0RAK0-F1
#
_cell.length_a   1.000
_cell.length_b   1.000
_cell.length_c   1.000
_cell.angle_alpha   90.00
_cell.angle_beta   90.00
_cell.angle_gamma   90.00
#
_symmetry.space_group_name_H-M   'P 1'
#
loop_
_entity.id
_entity.type
_entity.pdbx_description
1 polymer ?
#
loop_
_entity_poly.entity_id
_entity_poly.type
_entity_poly.pdbx_seq_one_letter_code
_entity_poly.pdbx_strand_id
1 'polypeptide(L)'
;MKIGRNEQCPCGSGKKYKRCCLIKTEEQRLAEAVTTSMQNIKNEARIKRCLYPNQNECSGKIVKDHAIQNNRILNKIAEKGMILTLDGTSHYMFQTSEIKGRGVATTFTGFCSYHDKTLFQDIEDKDFTGSKKQIFLLTYRTMAWHYHKKQEQTNAACIHFEKMFQQGYDLAKSDDFIEYLTGLKLGLADNEREKEIFDEALLNEQYGVISSWTWEIQYEISSAVSMMTELEQDIYGKRINDLEKDIDVKNIYLNIFPAEGKSFCIWSWLSIYDNAYKGFTEQFSKLDSRDRENYFNNKLPRWTDSIVISPRLWKKWGPGIQEALIAHANFDILYRMREKEDNNYAYTYMDTPWNFFENISM
;
A
#
# COMPACT_ATOMS: atom_id res chain seq x y z
N MET A 1 -24.02 -41.01 -3.21
CA MET A 1 -25.07 -41.15 -2.18
C MET A 1 -26.11 -40.05 -2.43
N LYS A 2 -27.39 -40.37 -2.66
CA LYS A 2 -28.44 -39.34 -2.89
C LYS A 2 -29.06 -38.96 -1.55
N ILE A 3 -28.86 -37.72 -1.10
CA ILE A 3 -29.42 -37.18 0.14
C ILE A 3 -30.94 -36.99 -0.02
N GLY A 4 -31.70 -37.46 0.97
CA GLY A 4 -33.15 -37.34 1.01
C GLY A 4 -33.60 -35.89 1.22
N ARG A 5 -34.66 -35.44 0.52
CA ARG A 5 -35.18 -34.07 0.59
C ARG A 5 -35.48 -33.57 2.02
N ASN A 6 -35.88 -34.46 2.92
CA ASN A 6 -36.22 -34.13 4.31
C ASN A 6 -35.07 -34.35 5.31
N GLU A 7 -33.95 -34.92 4.88
CA GLU A 7 -32.76 -35.14 5.72
C GLU A 7 -32.10 -33.81 6.10
N GLN A 8 -31.28 -33.83 7.14
CA GLN A 8 -30.49 -32.65 7.48
C GLN A 8 -29.53 -32.32 6.33
N CYS A 9 -29.42 -31.03 6.04
CA CYS A 9 -28.57 -30.57 4.94
C CYS A 9 -27.09 -30.81 5.30
N PRO A 10 -26.30 -31.40 4.39
CA PRO A 10 -24.89 -31.74 4.65
C PRO A 10 -23.99 -30.52 4.85
N CYS A 11 -24.47 -29.32 4.52
CA CYS A 11 -23.73 -28.07 4.73
C CYS A 11 -23.68 -27.60 6.19
N GLY A 12 -24.25 -28.34 7.15
CA GLY A 12 -24.21 -27.99 8.57
C GLY A 12 -25.15 -26.85 8.99
N SER A 13 -26.04 -26.37 8.11
CA SER A 13 -26.96 -25.26 8.40
C SER A 13 -28.07 -25.57 9.42
N GLY A 14 -28.20 -26.81 9.88
CA GLY A 14 -29.31 -27.27 10.73
C GLY A 14 -30.68 -27.32 10.03
N LYS A 15 -30.77 -26.93 8.75
CA LYS A 15 -32.02 -26.96 7.95
C LYS A 15 -32.19 -28.29 7.21
N LYS A 16 -33.43 -28.65 6.86
CA LYS A 16 -33.71 -29.77 5.94
C LYS A 16 -33.10 -29.49 4.55
N TYR A 17 -32.56 -30.49 3.86
CA TYR A 17 -31.91 -30.35 2.55
C TYR A 17 -32.78 -29.60 1.53
N LYS A 18 -34.09 -29.89 1.47
CA LYS A 18 -35.06 -29.20 0.60
C LYS A 18 -35.31 -27.72 0.89
N ARG A 19 -34.95 -27.25 2.09
CA ARG A 19 -35.10 -25.84 2.53
C ARG A 19 -33.74 -25.14 2.63
N CYS A 20 -32.69 -25.77 2.11
CA CYS A 20 -31.33 -25.26 2.13
C CYS A 20 -30.69 -25.47 0.75
N CYS A 21 -29.66 -26.31 0.61
CA CYS A 21 -28.89 -26.43 -0.62
C CYS A 21 -29.69 -26.90 -1.85
N LEU A 22 -30.82 -27.59 -1.68
CA LEU A 22 -31.64 -28.05 -2.81
C LEU A 22 -32.32 -26.90 -3.59
N ILE A 23 -32.65 -25.80 -2.92
CA ILE A 23 -33.34 -24.64 -3.54
C ILE A 23 -32.38 -23.53 -3.96
N LYS A 24 -31.09 -23.66 -3.66
CA LYS A 24 -30.09 -22.66 -4.02
C LYS A 24 -29.77 -22.73 -5.50
N THR A 25 -29.77 -21.58 -6.16
CA THR A 25 -29.20 -21.44 -7.50
C THR A 25 -27.69 -21.66 -7.45
N GLU A 26 -27.07 -21.92 -8.60
CA GLU A 26 -25.62 -22.04 -8.71
C GLU A 26 -24.91 -20.75 -8.26
N GLU A 27 -25.44 -19.59 -8.66
CA GLU A 27 -24.97 -18.26 -8.24
C GLU A 27 -25.00 -18.09 -6.71
N GLN A 28 -26.08 -18.52 -6.05
CA GLN A 28 -26.17 -18.44 -4.59
C GLN A 28 -25.13 -19.34 -3.90
N ARG A 29 -24.86 -20.52 -4.46
CA ARG A 29 -23.82 -21.42 -3.91
C ARG A 29 -22.42 -20.83 -4.12
N LEU A 30 -22.17 -20.24 -5.28
CA LEU A 30 -20.90 -19.57 -5.58
C LEU A 30 -20.67 -18.38 -4.65
N ALA A 31 -21.67 -17.52 -4.46
CA ALA A 31 -21.58 -16.37 -3.56
C ALA A 31 -21.28 -16.77 -2.11
N GLU A 32 -21.92 -17.85 -1.63
CA GLU A 32 -21.64 -18.40 -0.30
C GLU A 32 -20.24 -19.02 -0.20
N ALA A 33 -19.79 -19.73 -1.24
CA ALA A 33 -18.45 -20.30 -1.30
C ALA A 33 -17.38 -19.21 -1.28
N VAL A 34 -17.54 -18.14 -2.05
CA VAL A 34 -16.68 -16.95 -2.04
C VAL A 34 -16.68 -16.31 -0.65
N THR A 35 -17.86 -16.09 -0.07
CA THR A 35 -17.96 -15.48 1.28
C THR A 35 -17.22 -16.34 2.32
N THR A 36 -17.43 -17.66 2.29
CA THR A 36 -16.84 -18.60 3.24
C THR A 36 -15.34 -18.75 3.03
N SER A 37 -14.89 -18.83 1.78
CA SER A 37 -13.46 -18.94 1.47
C SER A 37 -12.70 -17.69 1.90
N MET A 38 -13.29 -16.49 1.77
CA MET A 38 -12.69 -15.23 2.21
C MET A 38 -12.68 -15.01 3.73
N GLN A 39 -13.43 -15.78 4.51
CA GLN A 39 -13.42 -15.68 5.97
C GLN A 39 -12.03 -16.01 6.53
N ASN A 40 -11.56 -15.17 7.45
CA ASN A 40 -10.28 -15.29 8.17
C ASN A 40 -9.01 -15.35 7.30
N ILE A 41 -9.09 -15.21 5.97
CA ILE A 41 -7.92 -15.24 5.08
C ILE A 41 -6.85 -14.25 5.54
N LYS A 42 -7.23 -13.00 5.88
CA LYS A 42 -6.28 -11.98 6.34
C LYS A 42 -5.48 -12.42 7.57
N ASN A 43 -6.03 -13.26 8.45
CA ASN A 43 -5.33 -13.76 9.63
C ASN A 43 -4.47 -14.99 9.33
N GLU A 44 -4.97 -15.89 8.49
CA GLU A 44 -4.25 -17.11 8.07
C GLU A 44 -3.06 -16.78 7.16
N ALA A 45 -3.17 -15.72 6.35
CA ALA A 45 -2.14 -15.28 5.44
C ALA A 45 -0.96 -14.56 6.13
N ARG A 46 -1.07 -14.24 7.44
CA ARG A 46 -0.07 -13.42 8.16
C ARG A 46 1.29 -14.09 8.20
N ILE A 47 2.32 -13.32 7.91
CA ILE A 47 3.72 -13.78 7.92
C ILE A 47 4.47 -13.08 9.06
N LYS A 48 5.04 -13.87 9.98
CA LYS A 48 5.88 -13.37 11.07
C LYS A 48 7.32 -13.80 10.84
N ARG A 49 8.13 -12.89 10.30
CA ARG A 49 9.53 -13.18 9.98
C ARG A 49 10.34 -11.89 10.00
N CYS A 50 11.59 -11.96 10.49
CA CYS A 50 12.50 -10.83 10.40
C CYS A 50 13.13 -10.77 9.01
N LEU A 51 12.98 -9.64 8.33
CA LEU A 51 13.46 -9.37 6.97
C LEU A 51 14.90 -8.86 6.94
N TYR A 52 15.51 -8.59 8.10
CA TYR A 52 16.91 -8.15 8.16
C TYR A 52 17.86 -9.21 7.57
N PRO A 53 18.83 -8.84 6.72
CA PRO A 53 19.61 -9.84 5.97
C PRO A 53 20.49 -10.74 6.85
N ASN A 54 21.15 -10.20 7.88
CA ASN A 54 21.97 -11.01 8.78
C ASN A 54 21.11 -11.67 9.87
N GLN A 55 20.68 -12.90 9.61
CA GLN A 55 19.82 -13.66 10.53
C GLN A 55 20.54 -14.15 11.79
N ASN A 56 21.88 -14.15 11.84
CA ASN A 56 22.64 -14.61 13.00
C ASN A 56 22.45 -13.71 14.23
N GLU A 57 22.13 -12.43 14.01
CA GLU A 57 21.88 -11.44 15.06
C GLU A 57 20.39 -11.29 15.40
N CYS A 58 19.53 -12.10 14.76
CA CYS A 58 18.09 -12.02 14.97
C CYS A 58 17.72 -12.49 16.37
N SER A 59 17.07 -11.61 17.14
CA SER A 59 16.54 -11.96 18.48
C SER A 59 15.38 -12.95 18.46
N GLY A 60 14.85 -13.31 17.29
CA GLY A 60 13.69 -14.22 17.10
C GLY A 60 12.33 -13.65 17.56
N LYS A 61 12.33 -12.64 18.44
CA LYS A 61 11.11 -11.98 18.93
C LYS A 61 10.56 -11.00 17.89
N ILE A 62 9.69 -11.49 17.01
CA ILE A 62 8.97 -10.67 16.04
C ILE A 62 8.05 -9.67 16.75
N VAL A 63 8.10 -8.41 16.33
CA VAL A 63 7.28 -7.33 16.88
C VAL A 63 6.36 -6.74 15.81
N LYS A 64 5.57 -5.74 16.18
CA LYS A 64 4.75 -4.95 15.28
C LYS A 64 5.51 -3.67 14.93
N ASP A 65 6.28 -3.73 13.85
CA ASP A 65 7.06 -2.62 13.32
C ASP A 65 6.12 -1.65 12.63
N HIS A 66 6.36 -0.35 12.74
CA HIS A 66 5.53 0.65 12.05
C HIS A 66 6.25 1.12 10.79
N ALA A 67 5.58 1.05 9.66
CA ALA A 67 6.13 1.59 8.41
C ALA A 67 6.27 3.12 8.48
N ILE A 68 5.29 3.80 9.07
CA ILE A 68 5.35 5.22 9.38
C ILE A 68 5.65 5.40 10.87
N GLN A 69 6.65 6.22 11.19
CA GLN A 69 7.18 6.37 12.54
C GLN A 69 6.12 6.73 13.58
N ASN A 70 5.86 5.84 14.54
CA ASN A 70 4.79 6.03 15.51
C ASN A 70 5.03 7.22 16.45
N ASN A 71 6.25 7.35 16.98
CA ASN A 71 6.56 8.36 18.00
C ASN A 71 6.88 9.74 17.44
N ARG A 72 7.37 9.83 16.20
CA ARG A 72 7.64 11.11 15.51
C ARG A 72 6.45 11.56 14.67
N ILE A 73 6.09 10.78 13.65
CA ILE A 73 5.15 11.18 12.59
C ILE A 73 3.71 10.94 13.02
N LEU A 74 3.33 9.71 13.37
CA LEU A 74 1.94 9.38 13.69
C LEU A 74 1.46 10.12 14.95
N ASN A 75 2.35 10.34 15.92
CA ASN A 75 2.04 11.11 17.12
C ASN A 75 1.68 12.58 16.82
N LYS A 76 2.30 13.21 15.82
CA LYS A 76 1.97 14.58 15.37
C LYS A 76 0.62 14.64 14.65
N ILE A 77 0.30 13.61 13.87
CA ILE A 77 -0.92 13.54 13.06
C ILE A 77 -2.14 13.12 13.90
N ALA A 78 -1.93 12.29 14.92
CA ALA A 78 -2.98 11.73 15.76
C ALA A 78 -3.82 12.77 16.51
N GLU A 79 -5.12 12.50 16.64
CA GLU A 79 -6.01 13.17 17.57
C GLU A 79 -6.42 12.18 18.66
N LYS A 80 -6.08 12.44 19.92
CA LYS A 80 -6.32 11.52 21.06
C LYS A 80 -5.77 10.10 20.81
N GLY A 81 -4.62 10.00 20.15
CA GLY A 81 -3.96 8.72 19.81
C GLY A 81 -4.57 7.97 18.63
N MET A 82 -5.59 8.54 17.96
CA MET A 82 -6.26 7.96 16.80
C MET A 82 -5.86 8.68 15.51
N ILE A 83 -5.81 7.93 14.41
CA ILE A 83 -5.56 8.42 13.06
C ILE A 83 -6.54 7.78 12.08
N LEU A 84 -6.69 8.39 10.90
CA LEU A 84 -7.45 7.81 9.80
C LEU A 84 -6.49 7.18 8.79
N THR A 85 -6.81 5.98 8.33
CA THR A 85 -6.09 5.29 7.24
C THR A 85 -7.04 5.01 6.09
N LEU A 86 -6.51 4.89 4.87
CA LEU A 86 -7.29 4.55 3.67
C LEU A 86 -7.15 3.07 3.26
N ASP A 87 -6.66 2.21 4.14
CA ASP A 87 -6.47 0.77 3.94
C ASP A 87 -7.68 -0.08 4.40
N GLY A 88 -8.81 0.56 4.69
CA GLY A 88 -10.06 -0.12 5.03
C GLY A 88 -10.63 -0.85 3.82
N THR A 89 -11.43 -1.89 4.06
CA THR A 89 -12.11 -2.63 2.97
C THR A 89 -13.60 -2.76 3.26
N SER A 90 -14.45 -2.42 2.30
CA SER A 90 -15.90 -2.64 2.31
C SER A 90 -16.31 -3.58 1.16
N HIS A 91 -17.33 -4.41 1.37
CA HIS A 91 -17.79 -5.42 0.40
C HIS A 91 -16.65 -6.26 -0.24
N TYR A 92 -15.58 -6.51 0.53
CA TYR A 92 -14.38 -7.24 0.14
C TYR A 92 -13.49 -6.62 -0.96
N MET A 93 -14.00 -5.67 -1.76
CA MET A 93 -13.28 -5.13 -2.92
C MET A 93 -13.07 -3.61 -2.87
N PHE A 94 -13.91 -2.86 -2.17
CA PHE A 94 -13.84 -1.40 -2.20
C PHE A 94 -13.01 -0.85 -1.04
N GLN A 95 -12.07 0.02 -1.38
CA GLN A 95 -11.29 0.78 -0.42
C GLN A 95 -12.22 1.69 0.40
N THR A 96 -11.97 1.79 1.70
CA THR A 96 -12.67 2.73 2.59
C THR A 96 -11.72 3.27 3.64
N SER A 97 -12.15 4.29 4.36
CA SER A 97 -11.39 4.85 5.48
C SER A 97 -11.65 4.08 6.77
N GLU A 98 -10.64 3.93 7.61
CA GLU A 98 -10.79 3.36 8.96
C GLU A 98 -10.09 4.25 10.01
N ILE A 99 -10.73 4.43 11.16
CA ILE A 99 -10.11 5.11 12.30
C ILE A 99 -9.37 4.06 13.13
N LYS A 100 -8.05 4.20 13.24
CA LYS A 100 -7.16 3.26 13.94
C LYS A 100 -6.34 3.96 15.02
N GLY A 101 -6.02 3.24 16.08
CA GLY A 101 -5.03 3.70 17.05
C GLY A 101 -3.65 3.75 16.38
N ARG A 102 -2.85 4.80 16.68
CA ARG A 102 -1.52 4.97 16.07
C ARG A 102 -0.56 3.79 16.29
N GLY A 103 -0.75 3.02 17.36
CA GLY A 103 0.02 1.79 17.66
C GLY A 103 -0.41 0.54 16.88
N VAL A 104 -1.39 0.66 15.98
CA VAL A 104 -1.93 -0.44 15.16
C VAL A 104 -1.90 -0.07 13.67
N ALA A 105 -2.08 1.20 13.33
CA ALA A 105 -1.99 1.66 11.96
C ALA A 105 -0.57 1.47 11.40
N THR A 106 -0.48 1.10 10.12
CA THR A 106 0.80 0.89 9.41
C THR A 106 1.73 -0.15 10.06
N THR A 107 1.21 -1.02 10.93
CA THR A 107 2.03 -2.07 11.55
C THR A 107 2.16 -3.30 10.67
N PHE A 108 3.34 -3.90 10.64
CA PHE A 108 3.62 -5.18 10.01
C PHE A 108 4.58 -6.00 10.87
N THR A 109 4.74 -7.29 10.58
CA THR A 109 5.54 -8.23 11.39
C THR A 109 6.81 -8.66 10.66
N GLY A 110 7.54 -7.64 10.18
CA GLY A 110 8.70 -7.77 9.30
C GLY A 110 10.05 -7.71 10.00
N PHE A 111 10.13 -7.37 11.29
CA PHE A 111 11.36 -7.30 12.05
C PHE A 111 11.22 -7.88 13.45
N CYS A 112 12.36 -8.27 14.02
CA CYS A 112 12.45 -8.63 15.43
C CYS A 112 12.73 -7.37 16.27
N SER A 113 12.45 -7.43 17.57
CA SER A 113 12.63 -6.28 18.48
C SER A 113 14.04 -5.67 18.46
N TYR A 114 15.06 -6.47 18.17
CA TYR A 114 16.44 -5.99 18.05
C TYR A 114 16.61 -5.19 16.75
N HIS A 115 16.35 -5.81 15.59
CA HIS A 115 16.56 -5.18 14.29
C HIS A 115 15.63 -3.98 14.05
N ASP A 116 14.38 -4.00 14.52
CA ASP A 116 13.52 -2.81 14.43
C ASP A 116 14.14 -1.59 15.12
N LYS A 117 14.67 -1.81 16.32
CA LYS A 117 15.29 -0.76 17.13
C LYS A 117 16.64 -0.30 16.56
N THR A 118 17.51 -1.22 16.19
CA THR A 118 18.89 -0.87 15.79
C THR A 118 18.98 -0.37 14.36
N LEU A 119 18.25 -0.97 13.43
CA LEU A 119 18.29 -0.60 12.01
C LEU A 119 17.80 0.83 11.78
N PHE A 120 16.66 1.18 12.39
CA PHE A 120 15.98 2.43 12.09
C PHE A 120 16.28 3.55 13.09
N GLN A 121 17.27 3.36 13.95
CA GLN A 121 17.62 4.33 14.99
C GLN A 121 17.87 5.74 14.44
N ASP A 122 18.54 5.85 13.29
CA ASP A 122 18.88 7.15 12.69
C ASP A 122 17.69 7.93 12.14
N ILE A 123 16.55 7.27 11.93
CA ILE A 123 15.31 7.94 11.54
C ILE A 123 14.37 8.11 12.75
N GLU A 124 14.38 7.21 13.73
CA GLU A 124 13.53 7.29 14.93
C GLU A 124 14.04 8.25 16.01
N ASP A 125 15.33 8.22 16.29
CA ASP A 125 15.90 8.90 17.47
C ASP A 125 16.59 10.23 17.12
N LYS A 126 16.75 10.55 15.82
CA LYS A 126 17.46 11.75 15.34
C LYS A 126 16.59 12.59 14.44
N ASP A 127 16.83 13.90 14.45
CA ASP A 127 16.14 14.84 13.57
C ASP A 127 16.43 14.54 12.11
N PHE A 128 15.41 14.74 11.27
CA PHE A 128 15.54 14.50 9.85
C PHE A 128 16.37 15.62 9.20
N THR A 129 17.54 15.25 8.67
CA THR A 129 18.47 16.18 8.02
C THR A 129 18.58 15.95 6.51
N GLY A 130 17.88 14.93 5.98
CA GLY A 130 18.02 14.53 4.58
C GLY A 130 19.35 13.86 4.24
N SER A 131 20.08 13.33 5.23
CA SER A 131 21.30 12.57 4.97
C SER A 131 21.02 11.33 4.12
N LYS A 132 21.99 10.90 3.31
CA LYS A 132 21.87 9.68 2.47
C LYS A 132 21.43 8.46 3.28
N LYS A 133 21.96 8.30 4.50
CA LYS A 133 21.59 7.21 5.41
C LYS A 133 20.13 7.30 5.84
N GLN A 134 19.65 8.47 6.24
CA GLN A 134 18.23 8.63 6.63
C GLN A 134 17.28 8.37 5.46
N ILE A 135 17.60 8.88 4.26
CA ILE A 135 16.81 8.64 3.04
C ILE A 135 16.82 7.15 2.68
N PHE A 136 17.98 6.50 2.75
CA PHE A 136 18.09 5.06 2.56
C PHE A 136 17.21 4.29 3.57
N LEU A 137 17.27 4.61 4.85
CA LEU A 137 16.50 3.90 5.89
C LEU A 137 14.98 4.10 5.75
N LEU A 138 14.52 5.31 5.41
CA LEU A 138 13.11 5.56 5.09
C LEU A 138 12.65 4.73 3.88
N THR A 139 13.49 4.68 2.85
CA THR A 139 13.22 3.92 1.62
C THR A 139 13.22 2.42 1.90
N TYR A 140 14.23 1.91 2.62
CA TYR A 140 14.34 0.50 3.03
C TYR A 140 13.14 0.07 3.86
N ARG A 141 12.69 0.90 4.81
CA ARG A 141 11.49 0.60 5.60
C ARG A 141 10.24 0.52 4.74
N THR A 142 10.08 1.47 3.80
CA THR A 142 8.97 1.48 2.85
C THR A 142 8.98 0.22 1.99
N MET A 143 10.13 -0.12 1.38
CA MET A 143 10.33 -1.36 0.61
C MET A 143 9.99 -2.59 1.45
N ALA A 144 10.54 -2.72 2.66
CA ALA A 144 10.31 -3.88 3.52
C ALA A 144 8.83 -4.05 3.88
N TRP A 145 8.12 -2.95 4.12
CA TRP A 145 6.68 -2.98 4.39
C TRP A 145 5.87 -3.43 3.18
N HIS A 146 6.12 -2.84 2.01
CA HIS A 146 5.39 -3.18 0.78
C HIS A 146 5.73 -4.59 0.27
N TYR A 147 6.99 -5.03 0.39
CA TYR A 147 7.40 -6.41 0.16
C TYR A 147 6.64 -7.36 1.08
N HIS A 148 6.62 -7.10 2.39
CA HIS A 148 5.89 -7.92 3.37
C HIS A 148 4.39 -7.98 3.07
N LYS A 149 3.76 -6.84 2.77
CA LYS A 149 2.35 -6.75 2.36
C LYS A 149 2.08 -7.57 1.09
N LYS A 150 2.99 -7.54 0.11
CA LYS A 150 2.89 -8.37 -1.11
C LYS A 150 3.01 -9.86 -0.81
N GLN A 151 3.92 -10.26 0.09
CA GLN A 151 4.03 -11.66 0.53
C GLN A 151 2.72 -12.15 1.16
N GLU A 152 2.13 -11.37 2.07
CA GLU A 152 0.85 -11.71 2.70
C GLU A 152 -0.31 -11.71 1.69
N GLN A 153 -0.31 -10.79 0.71
CA GLN A 153 -1.30 -10.76 -0.37
C GLN A 153 -1.23 -12.01 -1.25
N THR A 154 -0.02 -12.42 -1.68
CA THR A 154 0.19 -13.64 -2.47
C THR A 154 -0.21 -14.89 -1.68
N ASN A 155 0.15 -14.95 -0.39
CA ASN A 155 -0.26 -16.04 0.49
C ASN A 155 -1.78 -16.11 0.65
N ALA A 156 -2.44 -14.97 0.85
CA ALA A 156 -3.90 -14.87 0.92
C ALA A 156 -4.58 -15.38 -0.36
N ALA A 157 -4.04 -15.06 -1.55
CA ALA A 157 -4.56 -15.55 -2.82
C ALA A 157 -4.41 -17.07 -2.97
N CYS A 158 -3.28 -17.65 -2.55
CA CYS A 158 -3.06 -19.10 -2.52
C CYS A 158 -4.04 -19.80 -1.56
N ILE A 159 -4.23 -19.28 -0.35
CA ILE A 159 -5.20 -19.83 0.62
C ILE A 159 -6.63 -19.73 0.05
N HIS A 160 -6.97 -18.62 -0.61
CA HIS A 160 -8.27 -18.47 -1.27
C HIS A 160 -8.50 -19.54 -2.34
N PHE A 161 -7.49 -19.78 -3.18
CA PHE A 161 -7.51 -20.83 -4.20
C PHE A 161 -7.80 -22.21 -3.58
N GLU A 162 -7.06 -22.58 -2.54
CA GLU A 162 -7.25 -23.87 -1.85
C GLU A 162 -8.64 -24.00 -1.22
N LYS A 163 -9.12 -22.95 -0.55
CA LYS A 163 -10.46 -22.94 0.07
C LYS A 163 -11.57 -23.05 -0.97
N MET A 164 -11.45 -22.35 -2.10
CA MET A 164 -12.42 -22.45 -3.20
C MET A 164 -12.44 -23.86 -3.80
N PHE A 165 -11.27 -24.46 -3.99
CA PHE A 165 -11.16 -25.84 -4.47
C PHE A 165 -11.85 -26.83 -3.53
N GLN A 166 -11.68 -26.68 -2.20
CA GLN A 166 -12.38 -27.49 -1.20
C GLN A 166 -13.91 -27.33 -1.22
N GLN A 167 -14.41 -26.17 -1.66
CA GLN A 167 -15.84 -25.93 -1.87
C GLN A 167 -16.36 -26.48 -3.22
N GLY A 168 -15.48 -27.11 -4.02
CA GLY A 168 -15.82 -27.68 -5.32
C GLY A 168 -15.67 -26.70 -6.49
N TYR A 169 -15.04 -25.54 -6.27
CA TYR A 169 -14.80 -24.52 -7.29
C TYR A 169 -13.33 -24.46 -7.66
N ASP A 170 -13.01 -24.86 -8.89
CA ASP A 170 -11.64 -24.85 -9.40
C ASP A 170 -11.31 -23.51 -10.07
N LEU A 171 -10.67 -22.62 -9.32
CA LEU A 171 -10.25 -21.31 -9.81
C LEU A 171 -9.14 -21.39 -10.88
N ALA A 172 -8.52 -22.56 -11.10
CA ALA A 172 -7.54 -22.71 -12.18
C ALA A 172 -8.18 -22.62 -13.57
N LYS A 173 -9.52 -22.70 -13.63
CA LYS A 173 -10.31 -22.53 -14.86
C LYS A 173 -10.74 -21.08 -15.11
N SER A 174 -10.39 -20.16 -14.21
CA SER A 174 -10.72 -18.75 -14.33
C SER A 174 -9.50 -17.99 -14.82
N ASP A 175 -9.52 -17.53 -16.06
CA ASP A 175 -8.42 -16.74 -16.65
C ASP A 175 -8.12 -15.51 -15.79
N ASP A 176 -9.15 -14.77 -15.35
CA ASP A 176 -9.01 -13.60 -14.46
C ASP A 176 -8.26 -13.92 -13.15
N PHE A 177 -8.51 -15.09 -12.54
CA PHE A 177 -7.86 -15.47 -11.30
C PHE A 177 -6.41 -15.90 -11.54
N ILE A 178 -6.16 -16.62 -12.64
CA ILE A 178 -4.81 -17.02 -13.03
C ILE A 178 -3.97 -15.80 -13.36
N GLU A 179 -4.51 -14.82 -14.09
CA GLU A 179 -3.84 -13.56 -14.40
C GLU A 179 -3.54 -12.78 -13.11
N TYR A 180 -4.52 -12.65 -12.21
CA TYR A 180 -4.33 -12.01 -10.90
C TYR A 180 -3.21 -12.68 -10.08
N LEU A 181 -3.24 -14.00 -9.93
CA LEU A 181 -2.23 -14.74 -9.17
C LEU A 181 -0.84 -14.66 -9.83
N THR A 182 -0.80 -14.67 -11.17
CA THR A 182 0.45 -14.53 -11.93
C THR A 182 1.05 -13.15 -11.71
N GLY A 183 0.27 -12.07 -11.80
CA GLY A 183 0.73 -10.71 -11.52
C GLY A 183 1.26 -10.54 -10.10
N LEU A 184 0.60 -11.15 -9.10
CA LEU A 184 1.09 -11.15 -7.71
C LEU A 184 2.45 -11.85 -7.56
N LYS A 185 2.66 -12.97 -8.26
CA LYS A 185 3.92 -13.72 -8.21
C LYS A 185 5.06 -13.00 -8.94
N LEU A 186 4.77 -12.39 -10.09
CA LEU A 186 5.75 -11.57 -10.82
C LEU A 186 6.21 -10.39 -9.96
N GLY A 187 5.26 -9.60 -9.43
CA GLY A 187 5.61 -8.47 -8.55
C GLY A 187 6.32 -8.89 -7.25
N LEU A 188 6.05 -10.11 -6.74
CA LEU A 188 6.82 -10.63 -5.61
C LEU A 188 8.28 -10.95 -6.01
N ALA A 189 8.49 -11.57 -7.17
CA ALA A 189 9.83 -11.87 -7.67
C ALA A 189 10.64 -10.60 -7.97
N ASP A 190 10.00 -9.55 -8.50
CA ASP A 190 10.62 -8.22 -8.66
C ASP A 190 11.09 -7.66 -7.31
N ASN A 191 10.22 -7.70 -6.30
CA ASN A 191 10.56 -7.20 -4.98
C ASN A 191 11.66 -8.03 -4.30
N GLU A 192 11.76 -9.33 -4.57
CA GLU A 192 12.85 -10.16 -4.05
C GLU A 192 14.21 -9.72 -4.61
N ARG A 193 14.29 -9.48 -5.93
CA ARG A 193 15.51 -8.96 -6.57
C ARG A 193 15.89 -7.59 -6.02
N GLU A 194 14.92 -6.69 -5.88
CA GLU A 194 15.18 -5.35 -5.32
C GLU A 194 15.62 -5.42 -3.85
N LYS A 195 15.01 -6.32 -3.07
CA LYS A 195 15.40 -6.55 -1.67
C LYS A 195 16.86 -6.99 -1.56
N GLU A 196 17.36 -7.84 -2.46
CA GLU A 196 18.76 -8.27 -2.45
C GLU A 196 19.72 -7.08 -2.58
N ILE A 197 19.43 -6.12 -3.48
CA ILE A 197 20.22 -4.89 -3.66
C ILE A 197 20.21 -4.06 -2.38
N PHE A 198 19.03 -3.87 -1.78
CA PHE A 198 18.88 -3.13 -0.52
C PHE A 198 19.61 -3.80 0.64
N ASP A 199 19.55 -5.12 0.75
CA ASP A 199 20.20 -5.89 1.79
C ASP A 199 21.72 -5.82 1.66
N GLU A 200 22.27 -5.97 0.45
CA GLU A 200 23.70 -5.80 0.19
C GLU A 200 24.17 -4.39 0.56
N ALA A 201 23.43 -3.37 0.14
CA ALA A 201 23.75 -1.99 0.46
C ALA A 201 23.66 -1.70 1.97
N LEU A 202 22.69 -2.30 2.66
CA LEU A 202 22.53 -2.16 4.10
C LEU A 202 23.71 -2.78 4.86
N LEU A 203 24.11 -4.00 4.50
CA LEU A 203 25.21 -4.72 5.15
C LEU A 203 26.56 -4.03 4.95
N ASN A 204 26.76 -3.39 3.79
CA ASN A 204 28.01 -2.70 3.43
C ASN A 204 27.97 -1.19 3.72
N GLU A 205 26.91 -0.69 4.35
CA GLU A 205 26.68 0.75 4.60
C GLU A 205 26.76 1.65 3.34
N GLN A 206 26.36 1.10 2.17
CA GLN A 206 26.41 1.77 0.88
C GLN A 206 25.13 2.53 0.57
N TYR A 207 24.85 3.59 1.34
CA TYR A 207 23.63 4.40 1.18
C TYR A 207 23.56 5.21 -0.13
N GLY A 208 24.64 5.21 -0.92
CA GLY A 208 24.71 5.88 -2.23
C GLY A 208 23.95 5.17 -3.35
N VAL A 209 23.44 3.95 -3.11
CA VAL A 209 22.60 3.21 -4.08
C VAL A 209 21.21 3.82 -4.24
N ILE A 210 20.84 4.80 -3.41
CA ILE A 210 19.57 5.52 -3.50
C ILE A 210 19.80 6.94 -4.02
N SER A 211 19.14 7.23 -5.13
CA SER A 211 18.92 8.59 -5.63
C SER A 211 17.64 9.15 -5.03
N SER A 212 17.59 10.48 -4.86
CA SER A 212 16.40 11.13 -4.29
C SER A 212 16.28 12.59 -4.69
N TRP A 213 15.06 13.11 -4.54
CA TRP A 213 14.75 14.53 -4.61
C TRP A 213 13.78 14.88 -3.48
N THR A 214 14.07 15.99 -2.79
CA THR A 214 13.31 16.41 -1.60
C THR A 214 12.68 17.77 -1.83
N TRP A 215 11.37 17.87 -1.57
CA TRP A 215 10.64 19.11 -1.45
C TRP A 215 10.39 19.42 0.03
N GLU A 216 10.94 20.54 0.49
CA GLU A 216 10.69 21.08 1.82
C GLU A 216 9.48 22.04 1.80
N ILE A 217 8.51 21.78 2.67
CA ILE A 217 7.31 22.58 2.87
C ILE A 217 7.46 23.33 4.18
N GLN A 218 7.26 24.65 4.15
CA GLN A 218 7.57 25.56 5.27
C GLN A 218 6.54 25.51 6.42
N TYR A 219 5.73 24.46 6.50
CA TYR A 219 4.74 24.23 7.54
C TYR A 219 4.49 22.73 7.74
N GLU A 220 3.93 22.36 8.89
CA GLU A 220 3.51 20.99 9.17
C GLU A 220 2.16 20.67 8.51
N ILE A 221 2.14 19.66 7.64
CA ILE A 221 0.92 19.08 7.09
C ILE A 221 0.30 18.12 8.10
N SER A 222 -0.98 17.79 7.88
CA SER A 222 -1.75 16.88 8.75
C SER A 222 -2.01 15.50 8.12
N SER A 223 -1.09 15.06 7.27
CA SER A 223 -1.10 13.75 6.63
C SER A 223 0.32 13.16 6.57
N ALA A 224 0.42 11.86 6.31
CA ALA A 224 1.67 11.20 5.99
C ALA A 224 1.47 10.10 4.95
N VAL A 225 2.51 9.83 4.17
CA VAL A 225 2.52 8.82 3.10
C VAL A 225 3.82 8.02 3.19
N SER A 226 3.72 6.70 3.05
CA SER A 226 4.86 5.81 2.79
C SER A 226 4.47 4.84 1.68
N MET A 227 4.90 5.15 0.47
CA MET A 227 4.43 4.50 -0.76
C MET A 227 5.61 3.94 -1.55
N MET A 228 5.40 2.74 -2.10
CA MET A 228 6.18 2.15 -3.17
C MET A 228 5.26 2.03 -4.39
N THR A 229 5.72 2.45 -5.56
CA THR A 229 4.93 2.38 -6.80
C THR A 229 5.83 2.35 -8.05
N GLU A 230 5.24 1.96 -9.17
CA GLU A 230 5.81 2.01 -10.50
C GLU A 230 5.09 3.09 -11.31
N LEU A 231 5.71 4.26 -11.51
CA LEU A 231 5.06 5.29 -12.35
C LEU A 231 5.06 4.82 -13.80
N GLU A 232 3.90 4.79 -14.45
CA GLU A 232 3.79 4.44 -15.86
C GLU A 232 4.19 5.58 -16.78
N GLN A 233 3.91 6.83 -16.39
CA GLN A 233 4.26 8.02 -17.15
C GLN A 233 4.86 9.12 -16.26
N ASP A 234 5.67 9.99 -16.86
CA ASP A 234 6.13 11.24 -16.25
C ASP A 234 5.06 12.35 -16.31
N ILE A 235 5.40 13.56 -15.84
CA ILE A 235 4.45 14.68 -15.78
C ILE A 235 3.96 15.10 -17.16
N TYR A 236 4.78 14.94 -18.20
CA TYR A 236 4.40 15.27 -19.58
C TYR A 236 3.78 14.09 -20.32
N GLY A 237 3.49 12.99 -19.63
CA GLY A 237 2.85 11.80 -20.20
C GLY A 237 3.81 10.89 -20.97
N LYS A 238 5.13 11.11 -20.88
CA LYS A 238 6.11 10.20 -21.48
C LYS A 238 6.17 8.93 -20.65
N ARG A 239 6.09 7.77 -21.33
CA ARG A 239 6.13 6.46 -20.68
C ARG A 239 7.46 6.20 -19.96
N ILE A 240 7.37 5.74 -18.71
CA ILE A 240 8.47 5.29 -17.84
C ILE A 240 8.43 3.76 -17.71
N ASN A 241 7.28 3.21 -17.33
CA ASN A 241 7.01 1.78 -17.18
C ASN A 241 5.87 1.32 -18.08
N ASP A 242 5.90 0.05 -18.46
CA ASP A 242 4.89 -0.61 -19.29
C ASP A 242 4.41 -1.86 -18.56
N LEU A 243 3.37 -1.71 -17.74
CA LEU A 243 2.83 -2.79 -16.90
C LEU A 243 2.08 -3.87 -17.69
N GLU A 244 1.87 -3.67 -19.00
CA GLU A 244 1.28 -4.67 -19.90
C GLU A 244 2.35 -5.64 -20.46
N LYS A 245 3.63 -5.43 -20.13
CA LYS A 245 4.74 -6.27 -20.60
C LYS A 245 5.47 -6.93 -19.45
N ASP A 246 5.93 -8.16 -19.70
CA ASP A 246 6.81 -8.91 -18.80
C ASP A 246 8.25 -8.40 -18.93
N ILE A 247 8.51 -7.22 -18.39
CA ILE A 247 9.82 -6.57 -18.32
C ILE A 247 10.04 -6.01 -16.92
N ASP A 248 11.31 -5.83 -16.53
CA ASP A 248 11.63 -5.24 -15.23
C ASP A 248 10.97 -3.86 -15.06
N VAL A 249 10.11 -3.77 -14.04
CA VAL A 249 9.47 -2.53 -13.64
C VAL A 249 10.41 -1.72 -12.75
N LYS A 250 10.39 -0.40 -12.92
CA LYS A 250 11.29 0.50 -12.19
C LYS A 250 10.52 1.07 -11.02
N ASN A 251 10.87 0.68 -9.79
CA ASN A 251 10.21 1.20 -8.59
C ASN A 251 10.68 2.61 -8.22
N ILE A 252 9.74 3.40 -7.68
CA ILE A 252 9.99 4.66 -7.01
C ILE A 252 9.22 4.70 -5.69
N TYR A 253 9.80 5.38 -4.72
CA TYR A 253 9.30 5.50 -3.37
C TYR A 253 8.93 6.95 -3.07
N LEU A 254 7.88 7.12 -2.29
CA LEU A 254 7.42 8.43 -1.82
C LEU A 254 7.20 8.40 -0.32
N ASN A 255 7.91 9.27 0.38
CA ASN A 255 7.69 9.53 1.79
C ASN A 255 7.29 10.99 1.99
N ILE A 256 6.09 11.21 2.54
CA ILE A 256 5.59 12.55 2.88
C ILE A 256 5.29 12.56 4.38
N PHE A 257 5.83 13.51 5.13
CA PHE A 257 5.58 13.60 6.57
C PHE A 257 5.92 14.98 7.16
N PRO A 258 5.25 15.39 8.26
CA PRO A 258 5.65 16.53 9.07
C PRO A 258 6.84 16.20 9.97
N ALA A 259 7.81 17.11 10.07
CA ALA A 259 8.92 17.04 11.01
C ALA A 259 9.45 18.45 11.34
N GLU A 260 9.73 18.70 12.61
CA GLU A 260 10.39 19.92 13.11
C GLU A 260 9.79 21.26 12.61
N GLY A 261 8.46 21.41 12.63
CA GLY A 261 7.77 22.64 12.20
C GLY A 261 7.63 22.80 10.69
N LYS A 262 8.11 21.84 9.92
CA LYS A 262 8.07 21.76 8.46
C LYS A 262 7.47 20.43 8.01
N SER A 263 7.36 20.24 6.71
CA SER A 263 7.09 18.92 6.13
C SER A 263 8.06 18.62 5.00
N PHE A 264 8.27 17.34 4.77
CA PHE A 264 9.15 16.86 3.71
C PHE A 264 8.36 15.94 2.79
N CYS A 265 8.59 16.09 1.49
CA CYS A 265 8.18 15.15 0.46
C CYS A 265 9.45 14.64 -0.23
N ILE A 266 9.71 13.35 -0.13
CA ILE A 266 10.93 12.72 -0.62
C ILE A 266 10.54 11.69 -1.67
N TRP A 267 10.92 11.97 -2.91
CA TRP A 267 10.98 10.97 -3.96
C TRP A 267 12.33 10.25 -3.87
N SER A 268 12.35 8.92 -3.83
CA SER A 268 13.58 8.13 -3.84
C SER A 268 13.47 6.89 -4.71
N TRP A 269 14.58 6.44 -5.30
CA TRP A 269 14.65 5.26 -6.17
C TRP A 269 16.06 4.67 -6.14
N LEU A 270 16.21 3.40 -6.51
CA LEU A 270 17.53 2.81 -6.74
C LEU A 270 18.24 3.54 -7.88
N SER A 271 19.50 3.92 -7.70
CA SER A 271 20.27 4.75 -8.65
C SER A 271 20.42 4.12 -10.04
N ILE A 272 20.26 2.80 -10.15
CA ILE A 272 20.15 2.10 -11.45
C ILE A 272 18.99 2.61 -12.31
N TYR A 273 17.97 3.22 -11.70
CA TYR A 273 16.81 3.82 -12.36
C TYR A 273 16.91 5.35 -12.54
N ASP A 274 18.10 5.92 -12.40
CA ASP A 274 18.33 7.36 -12.64
C ASP A 274 17.84 7.85 -14.00
N ASN A 275 18.07 7.06 -15.06
CA ASN A 275 17.63 7.40 -16.41
C ASN A 275 16.10 7.46 -16.55
N ALA A 276 15.37 6.82 -15.64
CA ALA A 276 13.91 6.85 -15.61
C ALA A 276 13.39 8.04 -14.78
N TYR A 277 13.94 8.26 -13.58
CA TYR A 277 13.32 9.14 -12.59
C TYR A 277 13.97 10.52 -12.41
N LYS A 278 15.20 10.74 -12.90
CA LYS A 278 15.78 12.11 -12.89
C LYS A 278 14.96 13.07 -13.74
N GLY A 279 14.56 12.63 -14.95
CA GLY A 279 13.70 13.44 -15.82
C GLY A 279 12.37 13.78 -15.18
N PHE A 280 11.71 12.80 -14.56
CA PHE A 280 10.47 13.01 -13.82
C PHE A 280 10.63 14.01 -12.65
N THR A 281 11.65 13.85 -11.82
CA THR A 281 11.85 14.74 -10.66
C THR A 281 12.30 16.15 -11.05
N GLU A 282 13.06 16.30 -12.14
CA GLU A 282 13.36 17.61 -12.73
C GLU A 282 12.08 18.32 -13.21
N GLN A 283 11.17 17.59 -13.87
CA GLN A 283 9.86 18.13 -14.25
C GLN A 283 9.05 18.53 -13.00
N PHE A 284 9.00 17.67 -11.99
CA PHE A 284 8.27 17.93 -10.74
C PHE A 284 8.83 19.14 -10.00
N SER A 285 10.15 19.33 -10.02
CA SER A 285 10.82 20.48 -9.42
C SER A 285 10.48 21.81 -10.08
N LYS A 286 10.02 21.80 -11.35
CA LYS A 286 9.64 23.01 -12.09
C LYS A 286 8.19 23.43 -11.82
N LEU A 287 7.36 22.54 -11.30
CA LEU A 287 6.03 22.89 -10.81
C LEU A 287 6.15 23.85 -9.62
N ASP A 288 5.24 24.81 -9.52
CA ASP A 288 5.12 25.63 -8.33
C ASP A 288 4.52 24.82 -7.16
N SER A 289 4.47 25.40 -5.96
CA SER A 289 3.98 24.65 -4.79
C SER A 289 2.51 24.24 -4.93
N ARG A 290 1.67 25.07 -5.56
CA ARG A 290 0.24 24.79 -5.74
C ARG A 290 0.03 23.65 -6.73
N ASP A 291 0.81 23.61 -7.80
CA ASP A 291 0.81 22.51 -8.77
C ASP A 291 1.32 21.20 -8.16
N ARG A 292 2.35 21.24 -7.31
CA ARG A 292 2.83 20.03 -6.61
C ARG A 292 1.78 19.47 -5.66
N GLU A 293 1.11 20.32 -4.89
CA GLU A 293 -0.01 19.91 -4.04
C GLU A 293 -1.14 19.32 -4.88
N ASN A 294 -1.52 19.98 -5.98
CA ASN A 294 -2.58 19.52 -6.86
C ASN A 294 -2.27 18.15 -7.51
N TYR A 295 -1.03 17.97 -7.98
CA TYR A 295 -0.54 16.71 -8.50
C TYR A 295 -0.73 15.59 -7.49
N PHE A 296 -0.30 15.79 -6.25
CA PHE A 296 -0.46 14.79 -5.19
C PHE A 296 -1.91 14.58 -4.78
N ASN A 297 -2.72 15.63 -4.65
CA ASN A 297 -4.14 15.49 -4.30
C ASN A 297 -4.91 14.64 -5.32
N ASN A 298 -4.56 14.73 -6.61
CA ASN A 298 -5.17 13.91 -7.66
C ASN A 298 -4.62 12.48 -7.72
N LYS A 299 -3.31 12.32 -7.52
CA LYS A 299 -2.62 11.05 -7.77
C LYS A 299 -2.55 10.13 -6.55
N LEU A 300 -2.30 10.65 -5.35
CA LEU A 300 -2.16 9.84 -4.13
C LEU A 300 -3.34 8.88 -3.88
N PRO A 301 -4.62 9.32 -3.96
CA PRO A 301 -5.72 8.41 -3.66
C PRO A 301 -5.86 7.29 -4.70
N ARG A 302 -5.33 7.49 -5.92
CA ARG A 302 -5.30 6.49 -6.99
C ARG A 302 -4.12 5.52 -6.85
N TRP A 303 -2.99 6.01 -6.34
CA TRP A 303 -1.75 5.24 -6.26
C TRP A 303 -1.64 4.40 -5.00
N THR A 304 -2.21 4.84 -3.88
CA THR A 304 -1.92 4.18 -2.61
C THR A 304 -3.01 4.30 -1.57
N ASP A 305 -3.20 3.21 -0.83
CA ASP A 305 -3.94 3.15 0.43
C ASP A 305 -3.05 3.49 1.64
N SER A 306 -1.75 3.69 1.42
CA SER A 306 -0.72 3.92 2.45
C SER A 306 -0.64 5.39 2.87
N ILE A 307 -1.82 6.02 2.96
CA ILE A 307 -2.03 7.40 3.36
C ILE A 307 -2.63 7.41 4.77
N VAL A 308 -2.01 8.18 5.65
CA VAL A 308 -2.50 8.48 6.99
C VAL A 308 -2.96 9.93 7.02
N ILE A 309 -4.16 10.17 7.56
CA ILE A 309 -4.78 11.49 7.65
C ILE A 309 -5.10 11.80 9.12
N SER A 310 -4.86 13.03 9.55
CA SER A 310 -5.29 13.48 10.87
C SER A 310 -6.81 13.45 10.97
N PRO A 311 -7.41 12.92 12.06
CA PRO A 311 -8.85 12.99 12.25
C PRO A 311 -9.38 14.43 12.26
N ARG A 312 -8.54 15.41 12.62
CA ARG A 312 -8.87 16.85 12.55
C ARG A 312 -9.09 17.31 11.11
N LEU A 313 -8.15 17.00 10.23
CA LEU A 313 -8.23 17.33 8.80
C LEU A 313 -9.41 16.59 8.16
N TRP A 314 -9.57 15.30 8.46
CA TRP A 314 -10.71 14.51 7.98
C TRP A 314 -12.05 15.14 8.36
N LYS A 315 -12.25 15.51 9.64
CA LYS A 315 -13.48 16.16 10.11
C LYS A 315 -13.73 17.51 9.43
N LYS A 316 -12.67 18.29 9.18
CA LYS A 316 -12.76 19.60 8.51
C LYS A 316 -13.37 19.49 7.11
N TRP A 317 -13.02 18.45 6.37
CA TRP A 317 -13.56 18.17 5.03
C TRP A 317 -15.06 17.87 5.04
N GLY A 318 -15.57 17.29 6.13
CA GLY A 318 -16.98 16.89 6.23
C GLY A 318 -17.37 15.73 5.29
N PRO A 319 -18.58 15.17 5.45
CA PRO A 319 -18.96 13.89 4.84
C PRO A 319 -18.87 13.88 3.31
N GLY A 320 -19.30 14.96 2.64
CA GLY A 320 -19.32 15.01 1.17
C GLY A 320 -17.93 14.93 0.54
N ILE A 321 -16.93 15.61 1.13
CA ILE A 321 -15.55 15.60 0.63
C ILE A 321 -14.88 14.27 0.98
N GLN A 322 -15.18 13.70 2.16
CA GLN A 322 -14.72 12.38 2.56
C GLN A 322 -15.20 11.29 1.60
N GLU A 323 -16.49 11.31 1.24
CA GLU A 323 -17.09 10.40 0.26
C GLU A 323 -16.48 10.61 -1.14
N ALA A 324 -16.26 11.85 -1.55
CA ALA A 324 -15.63 12.16 -2.84
C ALA A 324 -14.19 11.59 -2.92
N LEU A 325 -13.40 11.70 -1.84
CA LEU A 325 -12.07 11.13 -1.78
C LEU A 325 -12.11 9.60 -1.89
N ILE A 326 -12.98 8.95 -1.11
CA ILE A 326 -13.12 7.49 -1.12
C ILE A 326 -13.58 7.01 -2.50
N ALA A 327 -14.53 7.72 -3.13
CA ALA A 327 -14.96 7.43 -4.49
C ALA A 327 -13.79 7.53 -5.48
N HIS A 328 -13.03 8.64 -5.44
CA HIS A 328 -11.87 8.86 -6.32
C HIS A 328 -10.84 7.74 -6.20
N ALA A 329 -10.58 7.26 -4.98
CA ALA A 329 -9.66 6.14 -4.74
C ALA A 329 -10.13 4.80 -5.34
N ASN A 330 -11.45 4.57 -5.42
CA ASN A 330 -12.03 3.34 -5.96
C ASN A 330 -12.20 3.35 -7.48
N PHE A 331 -12.07 4.50 -8.15
CA PHE A 331 -12.33 4.64 -9.59
C PHE A 331 -11.08 4.72 -10.45
N ASP A 332 -9.89 4.37 -9.95
CA ASP A 332 -8.63 4.40 -10.73
C ASP A 332 -8.75 3.67 -12.08
N ILE A 333 -9.44 2.53 -12.11
CA ILE A 333 -9.63 1.77 -13.36
C ILE A 333 -10.35 2.58 -14.44
N LEU A 334 -11.32 3.41 -14.06
CA LEU A 334 -12.06 4.28 -14.99
C LEU A 334 -11.19 5.45 -15.45
N TYR A 335 -10.37 6.01 -14.56
CA TYR A 335 -9.40 7.04 -14.93
C TYR A 335 -8.38 6.50 -15.94
N ARG A 336 -7.83 5.30 -15.70
CA ARG A 336 -6.91 4.62 -16.64
C ARG A 336 -7.56 4.35 -18.00
N MET A 337 -8.82 3.89 -18.01
CA MET A 337 -9.57 3.68 -19.25
C MET A 337 -9.71 4.99 -20.05
N ARG A 338 -10.11 6.08 -19.38
CA ARG A 338 -10.20 7.41 -20.01
C ARG A 338 -8.84 7.89 -20.53
N GLU A 339 -7.78 7.80 -19.74
CA GLU A 339 -6.42 8.20 -20.14
C GLU A 339 -5.97 7.42 -21.40
N LYS A 340 -6.35 6.14 -21.51
CA LYS A 340 -6.09 5.27 -22.67
C LYS A 340 -6.93 5.66 -23.89
N GLU A 341 -8.20 5.97 -23.71
CA GLU A 341 -9.10 6.42 -24.78
C GLU A 341 -8.68 7.77 -25.37
N ASP A 342 -8.36 8.73 -24.49
CA ASP A 342 -7.93 10.08 -24.88
C ASP A 342 -6.48 10.11 -25.41
N ASN A 343 -5.72 9.04 -25.17
CA ASN A 343 -4.27 8.95 -25.42
C ASN A 343 -3.51 10.16 -24.84
N ASN A 344 -3.93 10.62 -23.66
CA ASN A 344 -3.37 11.78 -22.99
C ASN A 344 -3.06 11.43 -21.54
N TYR A 345 -1.77 11.30 -21.26
CA TYR A 345 -1.24 10.92 -19.93
C TYR A 345 -0.55 12.07 -19.22
N ALA A 346 -0.47 13.24 -19.87
CA ALA A 346 0.16 14.41 -19.27
C ALA A 346 -0.67 14.90 -18.07
N TYR A 347 0.04 15.30 -17.01
CA TYR A 347 -0.59 15.96 -15.88
C TYR A 347 -1.29 17.24 -16.35
N THR A 348 -2.53 17.38 -15.92
CA THR A 348 -3.32 18.59 -16.05
C THR A 348 -3.82 18.97 -14.65
N TYR A 349 -3.78 20.26 -14.35
CA TYR A 349 -4.30 20.76 -13.09
C TYR A 349 -5.80 20.45 -13.00
N MET A 350 -6.20 19.78 -11.91
CA MET A 350 -7.60 19.43 -11.67
C MET A 350 -7.95 19.75 -10.22
N ASP A 351 -8.88 20.68 -10.01
CA ASP A 351 -9.34 20.99 -8.66
C ASP A 351 -9.92 19.75 -7.99
N THR A 352 -9.51 19.54 -6.74
CA THR A 352 -10.02 18.47 -5.87
C THR A 352 -10.63 19.12 -4.63
N PRO A 353 -11.72 18.56 -4.08
CA PRO A 353 -12.35 19.14 -2.88
C PRO A 353 -11.54 18.85 -1.61
N TRP A 354 -10.58 17.91 -1.64
CA TRP A 354 -9.68 17.61 -0.53
C TRP A 354 -8.30 18.24 -0.76
N ASN A 355 -7.57 18.55 0.33
CA ASN A 355 -6.16 18.92 0.25
C ASN A 355 -5.33 18.26 1.37
N PHE A 356 -4.51 17.26 1.05
CA PHE A 356 -3.63 16.58 2.00
C PHE A 356 -2.55 17.46 2.61
N PHE A 357 -2.25 18.60 1.96
CA PHE A 357 -1.23 19.58 2.34
C PHE A 357 -1.84 20.79 3.06
N GLU A 358 -3.12 20.72 3.41
CA GLU A 358 -3.78 21.79 4.14
C GLU A 358 -3.15 21.99 5.52
N ASN A 359 -2.70 23.22 5.78
CA ASN A 359 -2.25 23.62 7.10
C ASN A 359 -3.45 23.92 8.00
N ILE A 360 -3.77 23.01 8.92
CA ILE A 360 -4.87 23.17 9.88
C ILE A 360 -4.49 23.97 11.13
N SER A 361 -3.23 24.38 11.24
CA SER A 361 -2.72 25.19 12.35
C SER A 361 -2.79 26.70 12.07
N MET A 362 -3.10 27.06 10.82
CA MET A 362 -3.55 28.40 10.40
C MET A 362 -5.07 28.39 10.29
#